data_AF-A0A1V6WNR9-F1
#
_entry.id   AF-A0A1V6WNR9-F1
#
_cell.length_a   1.000
_cell.length_b   1.000
_cell.length_c   1.000
_cell.angle_alpha   90.00
_cell.angle_beta   90.00
_cell.angle_gamma   90.00
#
_symmetry.space_group_name_H-M   'P 1'
#
loop_
_entity.id
_entity.type
_entity.pdbx_description
1 polymer ?
#
loop_
_entity_poly.entity_id
_entity_poly.type
_entity_poly.pdbx_seq_one_letter_code
_entity_poly.pdbx_strand_id
1 'polypeptide(L)'
;MSKEQSILAAPSGSGAPAKIPVTQRLKTVRIWFPHNGIAIMEDIKSKGLDDVVLDAIVLQELGAKHRAQDDHGNTRDAFLVDLAVLEAGISRVWGIYGIPKFIPLSSDDPLILKQPTTDLESKNGLCYQRLHSKYLYEYGRRRSLAEVLGYEMPVSLKIWYEDTLQDIGRRLKELGYY
;
A
#
# COMPACT_ATOMS: atom_id res chain seq x y z
N MET A 1 39.72 -56.67 -4.39
CA MET A 1 38.30 -56.35 -4.63
C MET A 1 37.73 -55.78 -3.33
N SER A 2 37.83 -54.47 -3.15
CA SER A 2 37.33 -53.78 -1.95
C SER A 2 35.92 -53.24 -2.22
N LYS A 3 34.98 -53.58 -1.33
CA LYS A 3 33.66 -52.94 -1.25
C LYS A 3 33.80 -51.72 -0.36
N GLU A 4 33.61 -50.52 -0.91
CA GLU A 4 33.37 -49.31 -0.12
C GLU A 4 31.89 -48.95 -0.15
N GLN A 5 31.37 -48.69 1.05
CA GLN A 5 30.01 -48.26 1.36
C GLN A 5 29.82 -46.80 0.91
N SER A 6 28.78 -46.53 0.13
CA SER A 6 28.34 -45.16 -0.12
C SER A 6 27.13 -44.86 0.75
N ILE A 7 27.36 -44.11 1.83
CA ILE A 7 26.30 -43.52 2.67
C ILE A 7 25.85 -42.24 1.96
N LEU A 8 24.64 -42.25 1.40
CA LEU A 8 23.96 -41.06 0.93
C LEU A 8 23.41 -40.29 2.13
N ALA A 9 24.06 -39.18 2.49
CA ALA A 9 23.49 -38.15 3.34
C ALA A 9 22.68 -37.17 2.48
N ALA A 10 21.44 -36.91 2.89
CA ALA A 10 20.50 -36.00 2.23
C ALA A 10 20.90 -34.52 2.40
N PRO A 11 20.46 -33.61 1.51
CA PRO A 11 20.30 -32.22 1.86
C PRO A 11 18.85 -31.96 2.30
N SER A 12 18.66 -31.84 3.63
CA SER A 12 17.55 -31.06 4.19
C SER A 12 17.80 -29.58 3.90
N GLY A 13 17.28 -29.09 2.78
CA GLY A 13 17.17 -27.67 2.50
C GLY A 13 15.83 -27.15 3.03
N SER A 14 15.83 -26.67 4.27
CA SER A 14 14.74 -25.84 4.80
C SER A 14 14.65 -24.56 3.97
N GLY A 15 13.67 -24.49 3.08
CA GLY A 15 13.37 -23.31 2.27
C GLY A 15 12.70 -22.24 3.12
N ALA A 16 13.45 -21.59 4.01
CA ALA A 16 13.02 -20.30 4.54
C ALA A 16 13.05 -19.28 3.38
N PRO A 17 11.99 -18.50 3.14
CA PRO A 17 12.00 -17.49 2.10
C PRO A 17 13.14 -16.51 2.35
N ALA A 18 13.94 -16.23 1.31
CA ALA A 18 15.05 -15.29 1.38
C ALA A 18 14.55 -13.95 1.94
N LYS A 19 15.20 -13.47 3.02
CA LYS A 19 14.90 -12.15 3.59
C LYS A 19 15.12 -11.10 2.51
N ILE A 20 14.06 -10.40 2.14
CA ILE A 20 14.14 -9.27 1.20
C ILE A 20 15.10 -8.23 1.79
N PRO A 21 16.12 -7.79 1.03
CA PRO A 21 16.99 -6.71 1.45
C PRO A 21 16.16 -5.49 1.89
N VAL A 22 16.57 -4.79 2.94
CA VAL A 22 15.86 -3.59 3.44
C VAL A 22 15.61 -2.57 2.32
N THR A 23 16.52 -2.48 1.35
CA THR A 23 16.42 -1.61 0.17
C THR A 23 15.28 -1.95 -0.80
N GLN A 24 14.68 -3.14 -0.69
CA GLN A 24 13.56 -3.60 -1.51
C GLN A 24 12.23 -3.62 -0.73
N ARG A 25 12.24 -3.17 0.53
CA ARG A 25 11.02 -3.10 1.35
C ARG A 25 10.14 -1.94 0.89
N LEU A 26 8.88 -2.25 0.61
CA LEU A 26 7.86 -1.25 0.31
C LEU A 26 7.19 -0.75 1.59
N LYS A 27 6.82 0.52 1.58
CA LYS A 27 6.07 1.23 2.62
C LYS A 27 4.87 1.91 1.98
N THR A 28 3.80 2.00 2.75
CA THR A 28 2.62 2.78 2.36
C THR A 28 2.90 4.26 2.58
N VAL A 29 2.89 5.05 1.51
CA VAL A 29 2.97 6.51 1.56
C VAL A 29 1.64 7.08 1.11
N ARG A 30 0.90 7.69 2.05
CA ARG A 30 -0.36 8.38 1.75
C ARG A 30 -0.08 9.77 1.21
N ILE A 31 -0.73 10.14 0.12
CA ILE A 31 -0.63 11.47 -0.50
C ILE A 31 -2.01 12.05 -0.81
N TRP A 32 -2.07 13.37 -0.98
CA TRP A 32 -3.16 14.04 -1.68
C TRP A 32 -2.84 14.09 -3.16
N PHE A 33 -3.63 13.37 -3.97
CA PHE A 33 -3.50 13.42 -5.42
C PHE A 33 -4.53 14.39 -6.02
N PRO A 34 -4.11 15.36 -6.87
CA PRO A 34 -5.03 16.32 -7.46
C PRO A 34 -5.95 15.66 -8.50
N HIS A 35 -7.21 16.07 -8.54
CA HIS A 35 -8.19 15.64 -9.52
C HIS A 35 -7.96 16.37 -10.85
N ASN A 36 -6.93 15.97 -11.59
CA ASN A 36 -6.51 16.58 -12.85
C ASN A 36 -6.82 15.73 -14.11
N GLY A 37 -7.49 14.58 -13.93
CA GLY A 37 -7.85 13.66 -15.03
C GLY A 37 -6.70 12.79 -15.54
N ILE A 38 -5.50 12.90 -14.96
CA ILE A 38 -4.34 12.08 -15.32
C ILE A 38 -4.37 10.80 -14.48
N ALA A 39 -4.02 9.66 -15.09
CA ALA A 39 -3.87 8.41 -14.33
C ALA A 39 -2.69 8.51 -13.37
N ILE A 40 -2.86 8.05 -12.12
CA ILE A 40 -1.86 8.24 -11.06
C ILE A 40 -0.47 7.69 -11.44
N MET A 41 -0.42 6.50 -12.04
CA MET A 41 0.86 5.90 -12.45
C MET A 41 1.52 6.64 -13.62
N GLU A 42 0.74 7.33 -14.47
CA GLU A 42 1.28 8.20 -15.53
C GLU A 42 1.88 9.48 -14.92
N ASP A 43 1.19 10.09 -13.95
CA ASP A 43 1.70 11.26 -13.22
C ASP A 43 3.00 10.91 -12.47
N ILE A 44 3.03 9.78 -11.75
CA ILE A 44 4.22 9.24 -11.07
C ILE A 44 5.39 9.09 -12.05
N LYS A 45 5.13 8.47 -13.22
CA LYS A 45 6.16 8.26 -14.23
C LYS A 45 6.67 9.59 -14.80
N SER A 46 5.78 10.52 -15.13
CA SER A 46 6.16 11.84 -15.65
C SER A 46 7.00 12.67 -14.69
N LYS A 47 6.88 12.40 -13.38
CA LYS A 47 7.67 13.02 -12.31
C LYS A 47 8.93 12.22 -11.94
N GLY A 48 9.24 11.17 -12.70
CA GLY A 48 10.42 10.34 -12.50
C GLY A 48 10.43 9.60 -11.17
N LEU A 49 9.29 9.05 -10.76
CA LEU A 49 9.13 8.26 -9.54
C LEU A 49 8.79 6.78 -9.82
N ASP A 50 8.77 6.37 -11.09
CA ASP A 50 8.46 5.00 -11.52
C ASP A 50 9.51 3.96 -11.12
N ASP A 51 10.71 4.39 -10.74
CA ASP A 51 11.75 3.54 -10.18
C ASP A 51 11.53 3.20 -8.69
N VAL A 52 10.71 3.98 -7.98
CA VAL A 52 10.49 3.84 -6.53
C VAL A 52 9.05 3.58 -6.12
N VAL A 53 8.07 3.89 -6.97
CA VAL A 53 6.66 3.63 -6.72
C VAL A 53 6.19 2.47 -7.58
N LEU A 54 5.82 1.37 -6.95
CA LEU A 54 5.42 0.14 -7.64
C LEU A 54 3.92 0.08 -7.88
N ASP A 55 3.13 0.80 -7.08
CA ASP A 55 1.67 0.72 -7.14
C ASP A 55 0.98 1.89 -6.43
N ALA A 56 -0.31 2.05 -6.71
CA ALA A 56 -1.18 3.05 -6.12
C ALA A 56 -2.60 2.52 -5.84
N ILE A 57 -3.11 2.76 -4.63
CA ILE A 57 -4.49 2.48 -4.22
C ILE A 57 -5.25 3.81 -4.14
N VAL A 58 -6.24 3.98 -5.01
CA VAL A 58 -7.16 5.13 -4.96
C VAL A 58 -8.13 4.97 -3.79
N LEU A 59 -8.20 5.95 -2.90
CA LEU A 59 -9.07 5.94 -1.72
C LEU A 59 -10.21 6.96 -1.82
N GLN A 60 -10.47 7.49 -3.02
CA GLN A 60 -11.50 8.50 -3.27
C GLN A 60 -12.89 8.08 -2.78
N GLU A 61 -13.25 6.80 -2.95
CA GLU A 61 -14.54 6.24 -2.52
C GLU A 61 -14.66 6.09 -1.00
N LEU A 62 -13.53 6.13 -0.29
CA LEU A 62 -13.47 5.93 1.16
C LEU A 62 -13.41 7.23 1.96
N GLY A 63 -13.00 8.31 1.31
CA GLY A 63 -12.80 9.63 1.91
C GLY A 63 -13.72 10.70 1.32
N ALA A 64 -13.67 11.89 1.89
CA ALA A 64 -14.26 13.06 1.25
C ALA A 64 -13.32 13.62 0.17
N LYS A 65 -13.90 14.23 -0.87
CA LYS A 65 -13.16 15.16 -1.73
C LYS A 65 -12.57 16.26 -0.85
N HIS A 66 -11.25 16.41 -0.88
CA HIS A 66 -10.55 17.45 -0.13
C HIS A 66 -10.11 18.55 -1.09
N ARG A 67 -10.15 19.80 -0.67
CA ARG A 67 -9.53 20.88 -1.44
C ARG A 67 -8.09 21.01 -0.97
N ALA A 68 -7.16 20.34 -1.64
CA ALA A 68 -5.74 20.59 -1.41
C ALA A 68 -5.42 21.99 -1.95
N GLN A 69 -4.76 22.82 -1.14
CA GLN A 69 -4.15 24.05 -1.64
C GLN A 69 -2.81 23.68 -2.25
N ASP A 70 -2.59 24.06 -3.51
CA ASP A 70 -1.24 24.05 -4.08
C ASP A 70 -0.40 25.20 -3.49
N ASP A 71 0.91 25.20 -3.76
CA ASP A 71 1.86 26.22 -3.29
C ASP A 71 1.52 27.64 -3.78
N HIS A 72 0.57 27.78 -4.70
CA HIS A 72 0.06 29.04 -5.24
C HIS A 72 -1.32 29.42 -4.66
N GLY A 73 -1.81 28.69 -3.67
CA GLY A 73 -3.09 28.95 -3.01
C GLY A 73 -4.32 28.54 -3.82
N ASN A 74 -4.17 27.85 -4.96
CA ASN A 74 -5.30 27.33 -5.70
C ASN A 74 -5.85 26.09 -5.01
N THR A 75 -7.14 26.10 -4.70
CA THR A 75 -7.84 24.91 -4.22
C THR A 75 -8.08 23.96 -5.38
N ARG A 76 -7.32 22.87 -5.45
CA ARG A 76 -7.63 21.75 -6.34
C ARG A 76 -8.39 20.71 -5.54
N ASP A 77 -9.50 20.22 -6.10
CA ASP A 77 -10.12 19.00 -5.60
C ASP A 77 -9.07 17.89 -5.67
N ALA A 78 -8.83 17.23 -4.55
CA ALA A 78 -7.83 16.20 -4.36
C ALA A 78 -8.45 15.05 -3.56
N PHE A 79 -7.87 13.88 -3.70
CA PHE A 79 -8.30 12.68 -3.02
C PHE A 79 -7.10 11.92 -2.47
N LEU A 80 -7.34 11.07 -1.48
CA LEU A 80 -6.27 10.28 -0.88
C LEU A 80 -5.89 9.10 -1.77
N VAL A 81 -4.59 8.87 -1.84
CA VAL A 81 -3.99 7.73 -2.52
C VAL A 81 -2.94 7.14 -1.60
N ASP A 82 -2.95 5.82 -1.46
CA ASP A 82 -1.85 5.09 -0.83
C ASP A 82 -0.91 4.56 -1.90
N LEU A 83 0.36 4.95 -1.83
CA LEU A 83 1.39 4.49 -2.74
C LEU A 83 2.21 3.37 -2.09
N ALA A 84 2.55 2.35 -2.87
CA ALA A 84 3.52 1.33 -2.50
C ALA A 84 4.92 1.81 -2.91
N VAL A 85 5.68 2.35 -1.96
CA VAL A 85 6.94 3.05 -2.23
C VAL A 85 8.12 2.33 -1.61
N LEU A 86 9.21 2.16 -2.35
CA LEU A 86 10.48 1.68 -1.79
C LEU A 86 10.94 2.62 -0.68
N GLU A 87 11.43 2.08 0.43
CA GLU A 87 11.82 2.88 1.60
C GLU A 87 12.80 4.01 1.25
N ALA A 88 13.75 3.76 0.34
CA ALA A 88 14.70 4.76 -0.16
C ALA A 88 14.06 5.89 -1.00
N GLY A 89 12.85 5.69 -1.53
CA GLY A 89 12.12 6.63 -2.37
C GLY A 89 11.15 7.55 -1.64
N ILE A 90 10.90 7.32 -0.34
CA ILE A 90 9.88 8.06 0.43
C ILE A 90 10.13 9.57 0.38
N SER A 91 11.36 10.01 0.63
CA SER A 91 11.71 11.44 0.61
C SER A 91 11.48 12.10 -0.75
N ARG A 92 11.69 11.36 -1.85
CA ARG A 92 11.42 11.86 -3.22
C ARG A 92 9.92 12.01 -3.47
N VAL A 93 9.12 11.03 -3.06
CA VAL A 93 7.65 11.09 -3.16
C VAL A 93 7.11 12.29 -2.37
N TRP A 94 7.55 12.48 -1.12
CA TRP A 94 7.13 13.62 -0.31
C TRP A 94 7.62 14.96 -0.83
N GLY A 95 8.82 15.03 -1.42
CA GLY A 95 9.31 16.25 -2.06
C GLY A 95 8.45 16.70 -3.25
N ILE A 96 7.71 15.78 -3.86
CA ILE A 96 6.90 16.03 -5.06
C ILE A 96 5.41 16.23 -4.73
N TYR A 97 4.84 15.38 -3.85
CA TYR A 97 3.41 15.41 -3.53
C TYR A 97 3.10 16.07 -2.19
N GLY A 98 4.13 16.47 -1.44
CA GLY A 98 4.01 17.00 -0.09
C GLY A 98 3.81 15.92 0.97
N ILE A 99 4.10 16.30 2.22
CA ILE A 99 3.81 15.48 3.39
C ILE A 99 2.39 15.81 3.86
N PRO A 100 1.49 14.82 4.03
CA PRO A 100 0.18 15.07 4.61
C PRO A 100 0.30 15.67 6.02
N LYS A 101 -0.56 16.63 6.34
CA LYS A 101 -0.62 17.25 7.68
C LYS A 101 -1.36 16.38 8.72
N PHE A 102 -1.36 15.06 8.52
CA PHE A 102 -2.01 14.08 9.40
C PHE A 102 -1.23 12.76 9.33
N ILE A 103 -1.38 11.92 10.37
CA ILE A 103 -0.78 10.58 10.40
C ILE A 103 -1.79 9.59 9.83
N PRO A 104 -1.44 8.80 8.78
CA PRO A 104 -2.34 7.79 8.25
C PRO A 104 -2.83 6.81 9.32
N LEU A 105 -4.13 6.52 9.32
CA LEU A 105 -4.83 5.68 10.29
C LEU A 105 -4.81 6.19 11.75
N SER A 106 -4.46 7.46 11.97
CA SER A 106 -4.71 8.12 13.25
C SER A 106 -6.15 8.64 13.34
N SER A 107 -6.59 9.04 14.53
CA SER A 107 -7.92 9.63 14.74
C SER A 107 -8.17 10.90 13.91
N ASP A 108 -7.11 11.61 13.51
CA ASP A 108 -7.17 12.81 12.66
C ASP A 108 -7.13 12.49 11.16
N ASP A 109 -7.05 11.20 10.79
CA ASP A 109 -7.05 10.80 9.39
C ASP A 109 -8.38 11.19 8.72
N PRO A 110 -8.35 11.93 7.61
CA PRO A 110 -9.56 12.30 6.87
C PRO A 110 -10.44 11.10 6.46
N LEU A 111 -9.86 9.91 6.23
CA LEU A 111 -10.65 8.70 5.96
C LEU A 111 -11.45 8.25 7.18
N ILE A 112 -10.90 8.38 8.39
CA ILE A 112 -11.58 8.02 9.63
C ILE A 112 -12.64 9.09 9.95
N LEU A 113 -12.25 10.36 9.94
CA LEU A 113 -13.14 11.47 10.31
C LEU A 113 -14.43 11.54 9.48
N LYS A 114 -14.37 11.11 8.21
CA LYS A 114 -15.48 11.16 7.26
C LYS A 114 -16.39 9.92 7.27
N GLN A 115 -16.12 8.92 8.10
CA GLN A 115 -17.05 7.81 8.24
C GLN A 115 -18.41 8.29 8.81
N PRO A 116 -19.53 7.71 8.36
CA PRO A 116 -20.90 8.17 8.68
C PRO A 116 -21.36 7.83 10.11
N THR A 117 -20.47 7.42 11.00
CA THR A 117 -20.76 7.08 12.40
C THR A 117 -20.41 8.24 13.33
N THR A 118 -20.93 8.23 14.55
CA THR A 118 -20.76 9.35 15.49
C THR A 118 -19.50 9.21 16.34
N ASP A 119 -19.32 8.05 16.98
CA ASP A 119 -18.20 7.78 17.87
C ASP A 119 -16.94 7.38 17.08
N LEU A 120 -15.78 7.75 17.64
CA LEU A 120 -14.49 7.56 17.00
C LEU A 120 -14.13 6.08 16.80
N GLU A 121 -14.54 5.22 17.74
CA GLU A 121 -14.27 3.78 17.68
C GLU A 121 -14.98 3.13 16.48
N SER A 122 -16.28 3.40 16.32
CA SER A 122 -17.06 2.95 15.16
C SER A 122 -16.56 3.57 13.86
N LYS A 123 -16.09 4.83 13.87
CA LYS A 123 -15.43 5.44 12.71
C LYS A 123 -14.16 4.68 12.31
N ASN A 124 -13.33 4.33 13.30
CA ASN A 124 -12.13 3.51 13.05
C ASN A 124 -12.51 2.14 12.50
N GLY A 125 -13.44 1.44 13.15
CA GLY A 125 -13.91 0.12 12.71
C GLY A 125 -14.41 0.13 11.26
N LEU A 126 -15.31 1.06 10.93
CA LEU A 126 -15.85 1.18 9.58
C LEU A 126 -14.79 1.59 8.55
N CYS A 127 -13.88 2.49 8.91
CA CYS A 127 -12.78 2.90 8.03
C CYS A 127 -11.85 1.72 7.72
N TYR A 128 -11.41 1.00 8.75
CA TYR A 128 -10.53 -0.16 8.59
C TYR A 128 -11.19 -1.28 7.81
N GLN A 129 -12.48 -1.55 8.04
CA GLN A 129 -13.22 -2.55 7.27
C GLN A 129 -13.24 -2.20 5.78
N ARG A 130 -13.58 -0.95 5.46
CA ARG A 130 -13.62 -0.48 4.07
C ARG A 130 -12.24 -0.47 3.42
N LEU A 131 -11.20 -0.04 4.14
CA LEU A 131 -9.81 -0.12 3.68
C LEU A 131 -9.40 -1.56 3.41
N HIS A 132 -9.68 -2.48 4.34
CA HIS A 132 -9.37 -3.89 4.17
C HIS A 132 -10.03 -4.46 2.90
N SER A 133 -11.33 -4.22 2.71
CA SER A 133 -12.04 -4.62 1.49
C SER A 133 -11.44 -4.01 0.23
N LYS A 134 -11.06 -2.73 0.26
CA LYS A 134 -10.43 -2.04 -0.88
C LYS A 134 -9.08 -2.68 -1.22
N TYR A 135 -8.20 -2.88 -0.24
CA TYR A 135 -6.90 -3.51 -0.47
C TYR A 135 -7.05 -4.94 -0.99
N LEU A 136 -7.99 -5.71 -0.44
CA LEU A 136 -8.24 -7.09 -0.86
C LEU A 136 -8.71 -7.15 -2.32
N TYR A 137 -9.66 -6.28 -2.68
CA TYR A 137 -10.14 -6.16 -4.06
C TYR A 137 -9.01 -5.75 -5.02
N GLU A 138 -8.25 -4.73 -4.68
CA GLU A 138 -7.16 -4.20 -5.50
C GLU A 138 -6.02 -5.23 -5.68
N TYR A 139 -5.73 -6.02 -4.63
CA TYR A 139 -4.76 -7.11 -4.71
C TYR A 139 -5.25 -8.23 -5.63
N GLY A 140 -6.49 -8.70 -5.43
CA GLY A 140 -7.10 -9.72 -6.28
C GLY A 140 -7.16 -9.31 -7.75
N ARG A 141 -7.55 -8.05 -8.02
CA ARG A 141 -7.58 -7.48 -9.36
C ARG A 141 -6.21 -7.51 -10.03
N ARG A 142 -5.14 -7.13 -9.32
CA ARG A 142 -3.77 -7.12 -9.85
C ARG A 142 -3.22 -8.52 -10.09
N ARG A 143 -3.50 -9.46 -9.18
CA ARG A 143 -3.13 -10.87 -9.36
C ARG A 143 -3.79 -11.45 -10.61
N SER A 144 -5.10 -11.24 -10.75
CA SER A 144 -5.84 -11.69 -11.93
C SER A 144 -5.30 -11.07 -13.21
N LEU A 145 -5.00 -9.77 -13.20
CA LEU A 145 -4.42 -9.09 -14.36
C LEU A 145 -3.03 -9.66 -14.73
N ALA A 146 -2.18 -9.91 -13.73
CA ALA A 146 -0.86 -10.50 -13.94
C ALA A 146 -0.95 -11.92 -14.54
N GLU A 147 -1.88 -12.73 -14.04
CA GLU A 147 -2.18 -14.07 -14.57
C GLU A 147 -2.66 -14.00 -16.02
N VAL A 148 -3.60 -13.09 -16.34
CA VAL A 148 -4.15 -12.91 -17.70
C VAL A 148 -3.10 -12.41 -18.68
N LEU A 149 -2.23 -11.49 -18.25
CA LEU A 149 -1.18 -10.90 -19.09
C LEU A 149 0.12 -11.71 -19.10
N GLY A 150 0.21 -12.80 -18.34
CA GLY A 150 1.35 -13.70 -18.32
C GLY A 150 2.63 -13.10 -17.71
N TYR A 151 2.50 -12.13 -16.79
CA TYR A 151 3.64 -11.60 -16.04
C TYR A 151 3.54 -11.93 -14.55
N GLU A 152 4.68 -11.99 -13.86
CA GLU A 152 4.68 -12.17 -12.41
C GLU A 152 4.65 -10.83 -11.69
N MET A 153 3.71 -10.67 -10.76
CA MET A 153 3.75 -9.54 -9.84
C MET A 153 5.05 -9.58 -9.02
N PRO A 154 5.74 -8.43 -8.84
CA PRO A 154 6.93 -8.34 -8.00
C PRO A 154 6.69 -8.91 -6.58
N VAL A 155 7.63 -9.70 -6.08
CA VAL A 155 7.52 -10.34 -4.76
C VAL A 155 7.38 -9.30 -3.65
N SER A 156 8.12 -8.19 -3.73
CA SER A 156 8.01 -7.07 -2.79
C SER A 156 6.59 -6.48 -2.76
N LEU A 157 5.92 -6.38 -3.92
CA LEU A 157 4.57 -5.86 -4.02
C LEU A 157 3.54 -6.83 -3.41
N LYS A 158 3.69 -8.14 -3.63
CA LYS A 158 2.83 -9.15 -2.99
C LYS A 158 2.93 -9.07 -1.46
N ILE A 159 4.15 -9.01 -0.94
CA ILE A 159 4.40 -8.89 0.51
C ILE A 159 3.84 -7.59 1.06
N TRP A 160 3.98 -6.47 0.35
CA TRP A 160 3.37 -5.21 0.78
C TRP A 160 1.85 -5.29 0.92
N TYR A 161 1.17 -5.93 -0.03
CA TYR A 161 -0.26 -6.17 0.05
C TYR A 161 -0.63 -7.03 1.27
N GLU A 162 0.09 -8.13 1.47
CA GLU A 162 -0.15 -9.08 2.55
C GLU A 162 0.11 -8.45 3.92
N ASP A 163 1.24 -7.77 4.10
CA ASP A 163 1.59 -7.04 5.32
C ASP A 163 0.54 -5.95 5.63
N THR A 164 0.10 -5.19 4.62
CA THR A 164 -0.88 -4.11 4.81
C THR A 164 -2.25 -4.66 5.17
N LEU A 165 -2.70 -5.73 4.51
CA LEU A 165 -3.96 -6.40 4.85
C LEU A 165 -3.91 -6.98 6.26
N GLN A 166 -2.79 -7.60 6.65
CA GLN A 166 -2.60 -8.13 7.99
C GLN A 166 -2.59 -7.02 9.06
N ASP A 167 -1.97 -5.87 8.77
CA ASP A 167 -1.98 -4.71 9.66
C ASP A 167 -3.40 -4.18 9.90
N ILE A 168 -4.15 -3.94 8.82
CA ILE A 168 -5.52 -3.44 8.89
C ILE A 168 -6.42 -4.46 9.60
N GLY A 169 -6.28 -5.75 9.29
CA GLY A 169 -7.00 -6.83 9.95
C GLY A 169 -6.72 -6.88 11.45
N ARG A 170 -5.47 -6.77 11.86
CA ARG A 170 -5.10 -6.73 13.29
C ARG A 170 -5.77 -5.55 14.01
N ARG A 171 -5.80 -4.37 13.40
CA ARG A 171 -6.47 -3.18 13.98
C ARG A 171 -7.97 -3.37 14.14
N LEU A 172 -8.65 -4.02 13.19
CA LEU A 172 -10.07 -4.41 13.35
C LEU A 172 -10.28 -5.34 14.54
N LYS A 173 -9.34 -6.26 14.75
CA LYS A 173 -9.33 -7.28 15.81
C LYS A 173 -9.24 -6.63 17.19
N GLU A 174 -8.35 -5.66 17.30
CA GLU A 174 -8.15 -4.85 18.51
C GLU A 174 -9.39 -4.02 18.88
N LEU A 175 -10.23 -3.68 17.89
CA LEU A 175 -11.50 -2.98 18.08
C LEU A 175 -12.70 -3.94 18.29
N GLY A 176 -12.47 -5.25 18.40
CA GLY A 176 -13.53 -6.24 18.64
C GLY A 176 -14.38 -6.60 17.41
N TYR A 177 -13.97 -6.20 16.20
CA TYR A 177 -14.69 -6.52 14.95
C TYR A 177 -14.10 -7.77 14.28
N TYR A 178 -14.72 -8.95 14.47
CA TYR A 178 -14.48 -10.17 13.67
C TYR A 178 -15.71 -11.09 13.60
#